data_AF-A0A4Z0W0Z5-F1
#
_entry.id   AF-A0A4Z0W0Z5-F1
#
_cell.length_a   1.000
_cell.length_b   1.000
_cell.length_c   1.000
_cell.angle_alpha   90.00
_cell.angle_beta   90.00
_cell.angle_gamma   90.00
#
_symmetry.space_group_name_H-M   'P 1'
#
loop_
_entity.id
_entity.type
_entity.pdbx_description
1 polymer ?
#
loop_
_entity_poly.entity_id
_entity_poly.type
_entity_poly.pdbx_seq_one_letter_code
_entity_poly.pdbx_strand_id
1 'polypeptide(L)' 'MNCKWYEVCPMKKYYEMGKLDKKWIEGYCKGDWKSCVRYKMEKAGEYHPDNMLPDGGIDDSL' A
#
# COMPACT_ATOMS: atom_id res chain seq x y z
N MET A 1 -8.60 -8.99 -8.97
CA MET A 1 -8.06 -9.84 -7.88
C MET A 1 -7.30 -8.91 -6.95
N ASN A 2 -7.46 -9.02 -5.63
CA ASN A 2 -6.91 -8.05 -4.69
C ASN A 2 -5.59 -8.55 -4.08
N CYS A 3 -4.76 -7.62 -3.60
CA CYS A 3 -3.59 -7.93 -2.77
C CYS A 3 -4.02 -8.72 -1.54
N LYS A 4 -3.31 -9.82 -1.23
CA LYS A 4 -3.64 -10.69 -0.08
C LYS A 4 -3.63 -9.98 1.27
N TRP A 5 -2.82 -8.92 1.41
CA TRP A 5 -2.68 -8.13 2.64
C TRP A 5 -3.55 -6.88 2.67
N TYR A 6 -4.41 -6.67 1.67
CA TYR A 6 -5.20 -5.43 1.56
C TYR A 6 -6.00 -5.11 2.83
N GLU A 7 -6.60 -6.12 3.46
CA GLU A 7 -7.44 -5.94 4.64
C GLU A 7 -6.69 -5.41 5.88
N VAL A 8 -5.38 -5.63 5.96
CA VAL A 8 -4.53 -5.20 7.09
C VAL A 8 -3.51 -4.13 6.71
N CYS A 9 -3.38 -3.82 5.41
CA CYS A 9 -2.41 -2.87 4.92
C CYS A 9 -2.80 -1.42 5.31
N PRO A 10 -1.88 -0.60 5.83
CA PRO A 10 -2.13 0.81 6.14
C PRO A 10 -2.73 1.61 4.99
N MET A 11 -2.45 1.25 3.73
CA MET A 11 -3.03 1.91 2.56
C MET A 11 -4.57 1.88 2.55
N LYS A 12 -5.18 0.75 2.97
CA LYS A 12 -6.65 0.65 3.09
C LYS A 12 -7.16 1.64 4.14
N LYS A 13 -6.52 1.66 5.31
CA LYS A 13 -6.87 2.57 6.41
C LYS A 13 -6.77 4.03 5.99
N TYR A 14 -5.67 4.44 5.37
CA TYR A 14 -5.49 5.83 4.90
C TYR A 14 -6.49 6.23 3.82
N TYR A 15 -6.84 5.30 2.93
CA TYR A 15 -7.88 5.53 1.93
C TYR A 15 -9.25 5.71 2.57
N GLU A 16 -9.63 4.86 3.52
CA GLU A 16 -10.90 4.96 4.26
C GLU A 16 -10.98 6.23 5.11
N MET A 17 -9.84 6.75 5.58
CA MET A 17 -9.73 8.04 6.26
C MET A 17 -9.76 9.25 5.29
N GLY A 18 -9.78 9.03 3.97
CA GLY A 18 -9.73 10.10 2.97
C GLY A 18 -8.36 10.78 2.82
N LYS A 19 -7.30 10.21 3.41
CA LYS A 19 -5.93 10.73 3.32
C LYS A 19 -5.17 10.25 2.09
N LEU A 20 -5.54 9.08 1.55
CA LEU A 20 -4.88 8.47 0.41
C LEU A 20 -5.77 8.52 -0.82
N ASP A 21 -5.22 8.95 -1.96
CA ASP A 21 -5.96 8.98 -3.22
C ASP A 21 -6.34 7.56 -3.69
N LYS A 22 -7.55 7.40 -4.23
CA LYS A 22 -8.08 6.12 -4.74
C LYS A 22 -7.18 5.47 -5.80
N LYS A 23 -6.37 6.23 -6.54
CA LYS A 23 -5.43 5.71 -7.56
C LYS A 23 -4.49 4.66 -6.98
N TRP A 24 -4.09 4.81 -5.71
CA TRP A 24 -3.22 3.86 -5.03
C TRP A 24 -3.94 2.54 -4.77
N ILE A 25 -5.22 2.60 -4.39
CA ILE A 25 -6.03 1.42 -4.15
C ILE A 25 -6.39 0.71 -5.46
N GLU A 26 -6.84 1.45 -6.46
CA GLU A 26 -7.27 0.90 -7.75
C GLU A 26 -6.08 0.41 -8.58
N GLY A 27 -4.98 1.17 -8.63
CA GLY A 27 -3.80 0.85 -9.42
C GLY A 27 -2.94 -0.26 -8.81
N TYR A 28 -2.76 -0.26 -7.48
CA TYR A 28 -1.94 -1.26 -6.80
C TYR A 28 -2.79 -2.28 -6.05
N CYS A 29 -3.53 -1.89 -5.01
CA CYS A 29 -4.15 -2.86 -4.10
C CYS A 29 -5.16 -3.80 -4.78
N LYS A 30 -5.95 -3.28 -5.73
CA LYS A 30 -6.95 -4.04 -6.52
C LYS A 30 -6.50 -4.27 -7.98
N GLY A 31 -5.40 -3.62 -8.38
CA GLY A 31 -4.80 -3.69 -9.71
C GLY A 31 -3.52 -4.52 -9.71
N ASP A 32 -2.40 -3.94 -10.12
CA ASP A 32 -1.10 -4.60 -10.17
C ASP A 32 -0.38 -4.55 -8.80
N TRP A 33 -0.94 -5.27 -7.83
CA TRP A 33 -0.37 -5.36 -6.48
C TRP A 33 0.99 -6.03 -6.43
N LYS A 34 1.41 -6.74 -7.50
CA LYS A 34 2.75 -7.34 -7.58
C LYS A 34 3.83 -6.31 -7.88
N SER A 35 3.47 -5.17 -8.47
CA SER A 35 4.40 -4.05 -8.68
C SER A 35 4.68 -3.27 -7.37
N CYS A 36 3.75 -3.31 -6.41
CA CYS A 36 3.83 -2.61 -5.13
C CYS A 36 5.10 -3.00 -4.34
N VAL A 37 5.89 -2.00 -3.96
CA VAL A 37 7.14 -2.16 -3.21
C VAL A 37 6.86 -2.75 -1.83
N ARG A 38 5.84 -2.24 -1.13
CA ARG A 38 5.43 -2.79 0.18
C ARG A 38 5.12 -4.28 0.10
N TYR A 39 4.41 -4.72 -0.93
CA TYR A 39 4.10 -6.15 -1.13
C TYR A 39 5.37 -7.00 -1.26
N LYS A 40 6.37 -6.51 -1.99
CA LYS A 40 7.65 -7.22 -2.18
C LYS A 40 8.42 -7.31 -0.86
N MET A 41 8.46 -6.22 -0.10
CA MET A 41 9.13 -6.16 1.20
C MET A 41 8.45 -7.06 2.25
N GLU A 42 7.12 -7.03 2.36
CA GLU A 42 6.35 -7.96 3.22
C GLU A 42 6.65 -9.43 2.87
N LYS A 43 6.77 -9.75 1.58
CA LYS A 43 7.11 -11.11 1.12
C LYS A 43 8.55 -11.48 1.48
N ALA A 44 9.47 -10.52 1.48
CA ALA A 44 10.87 -10.70 1.83
C ALA A 44 11.10 -10.70 3.36
N GLY A 45 10.11 -10.29 4.16
CA GLY A 45 10.26 -10.09 5.60
C GLY A 45 11.06 -8.83 5.95
N GLU A 46 11.10 -7.86 5.05
CA GLU A 46 11.81 -6.59 5.23
C GLU A 46 10.91 -5.55 5.90
N TYR A 47 11.47 -4.80 6.83
CA TYR A 47 10.77 -3.70 7.48
C TYR A 47 10.48 -2.56 6.50
N HIS A 48 9.26 -2.03 6.54
CA HIS A 48 8.91 -0.73 5.95
C HIS A 48 7.96 0.03 6.86
N PRO A 49 8.04 1.37 6.89
CA PRO A 49 7.13 2.18 7.70
C PRO A 49 5.71 2.22 7.12
N ASP A 50 4.73 2.53 7.96
CA ASP A 50 3.32 2.57 7.56
C ASP A 50 3.02 3.64 6.52
N ASN A 51 3.71 4.76 6.56
CA ASN A 51 3.54 5.88 5.64
C ASN A 51 4.30 5.72 4.31
N MET A 52 4.92 4.56 4.06
CA MET A 52 5.46 4.24 2.74
C MET A 52 4.32 4.03 1.72
N LEU A 53 4.39 4.63 0.55
CA LEU A 53 3.43 4.45 -0.52
C LEU A 53 3.71 3.16 -1.31
N PRO A 54 2.76 2.68 -2.13
CA PRO A 54 2.95 1.50 -2.96
C PRO A 54 4.13 1.55 -3.94
N ASP A 55 4.57 2.74 -4.35
CA ASP A 55 5.75 2.94 -5.21
C ASP A 55 7.07 3.02 -4.45
N GLY A 56 7.04 2.97 -3.11
CA GLY A 56 8.20 3.05 -2.24
C GLY A 56 8.53 4.46 -1.73
N GLY A 57 7.81 5.49 -2.16
CA GLY A 57 7.95 6.83 -1.60
C GLY A 57 7.49 6.91 -0.14
N ILE A 58 8.02 7.84 0.64
CA ILE A 58 7.54 8.12 2.00
C ILE A 58 6.69 9.38 1.97
N ASP A 59 5.48 9.32 2.51
CA ASP A 59 4.60 10.47 2.67
C ASP A 59 4.41 10.78 4.15
N ASP A 60 5.14 11.76 4.67
CA ASP A 60 5.11 12.13 6.09
C ASP A 60 3.75 12.73 6.54
N SER A 61 2.81 12.97 5.62
CA SER A 61 1.47 13.48 5.94
C SER A 61 0.44 12.40 6.29
N LEU A 62 0.75 11.12 6.05
CA LEU A 62 -0.18 9.99 6.21
C LEU A 62 -0.33 9.47 7.65
#